data_AF-A0A1F4HF40-F1
#
_entry.id   AF-A0A1F4HF40-F1
#
_cell.length_a   1.000
_cell.length_b   1.000
_cell.length_c   1.000
_cell.angle_alpha   90.00
_cell.angle_beta   90.00
_cell.angle_gamma   90.00
#
_symmetry.space_group_name_H-M   'P 1'
#
loop_
_entity.id
_entity.type
_entity.pdbx_description
1 polymer ?
#
loop_
_entity_poly.entity_id
_entity_poly.type
_entity_poly.pdbx_seq_one_letter_code
_entity_poly.pdbx_strand_id
1 'polypeptide(L)'
;MSEFNNRVAAQREILLGVNSRNWKEELFGLSSGAIDRWMIVNRLEVDSSLVKLIRQAAGKLFFLSNKSQEQVTEDYRLLSGEVSELTDQIVRTAIESH
;
A
#
# COMPACT_ATOMS: atom_id res chain seq x y z
N MET A 1 -13.50 -8.32 -10.83
CA MET A 1 -12.18 -7.84 -11.26
C MET A 1 -12.35 -6.40 -11.64
N SER A 2 -12.13 -5.49 -10.68
CA SER A 2 -12.17 -4.05 -10.92
C SER A 2 -10.93 -3.70 -11.71
N GLU A 3 -11.08 -3.18 -12.93
CA GLU A 3 -9.98 -2.53 -13.64
C GLU A 3 -9.40 -1.47 -12.71
N PHE A 4 -8.15 -1.66 -12.34
CA PHE A 4 -7.44 -0.87 -11.38
C PHE A 4 -7.05 0.47 -12.04
N ASN A 5 -8.01 1.40 -12.06
CA ASN A 5 -7.97 2.62 -12.86
C ASN A 5 -7.60 3.89 -12.08
N ASN A 6 -7.27 3.80 -10.79
CA ASN A 6 -6.93 5.02 -10.04
C ASN A 6 -5.98 4.76 -8.87
N ARG A 7 -4.80 5.40 -8.90
CA ARG A 7 -3.87 5.49 -7.77
C ARG A 7 -4.56 5.79 -6.45
N VAL A 8 -5.53 6.70 -6.46
CA VAL A 8 -6.27 7.11 -5.26
C VAL A 8 -7.12 5.95 -4.72
N ALA A 9 -7.74 5.16 -5.61
CA ALA A 9 -8.49 3.98 -5.20
C ALA A 9 -7.57 2.92 -4.57
N ALA A 10 -6.44 2.64 -5.22
CA ALA A 10 -5.42 1.72 -4.72
C ALA A 10 -4.87 2.12 -3.34
N GLN A 11 -4.49 3.39 -3.19
CA GLN A 11 -4.05 3.92 -1.91
C GLN A 11 -5.15 3.76 -0.85
N ARG A 12 -6.40 4.06 -1.18
CA ARG A 12 -7.53 3.92 -0.26
C ARG A 12 -7.75 2.47 0.17
N GLU A 13 -7.66 1.51 -0.75
CA GLU A 13 -7.79 0.07 -0.44
C GLU A 13 -6.68 -0.40 0.50
N ILE A 14 -5.43 0.01 0.26
CA ILE A 14 -4.32 -0.31 1.17
C ILE A 14 -4.56 0.28 2.55
N LEU A 15 -4.94 1.57 2.65
CA LEU A 15 -5.19 2.21 3.95
C LEU A 15 -6.34 1.52 4.69
N LEU A 16 -7.44 1.20 4.01
CA LEU A 16 -8.56 0.46 4.61
C LEU A 16 -8.14 -0.94 5.05
N GLY A 17 -7.33 -1.64 4.26
CA GLY A 17 -6.83 -2.97 4.60
C GLY A 17 -5.95 -2.95 5.85
N VAL A 18 -4.98 -2.03 5.92
CA VAL A 18 -4.13 -1.84 7.11
C VAL A 18 -4.97 -1.45 8.32
N ASN A 19 -5.84 -0.44 8.18
CA ASN A 19 -6.63 0.11 9.29
C ASN A 19 -7.84 -0.73 9.67
N SER A 20 -8.05 -1.88 9.03
CA SER A 20 -9.03 -2.87 9.49
C SER A 20 -8.66 -3.45 10.88
N ARG A 21 -7.39 -3.31 11.28
CA ARG A 21 -6.90 -3.60 12.62
C ARG A 21 -6.96 -2.37 13.51
N ASN A 22 -7.22 -2.60 14.81
CA ASN A 22 -7.09 -1.58 15.84
C ASN A 22 -5.63 -1.24 16.11
N TRP A 23 -5.14 -0.22 15.43
CA TRP A 23 -3.86 0.42 15.70
C TRP A 23 -4.00 1.46 16.81
N LYS A 24 -2.90 1.77 17.50
CA LYS A 24 -2.85 2.95 18.39
C LYS A 24 -3.06 4.24 17.60
N GLU A 25 -2.56 4.24 16.38
CA GLU A 25 -2.79 5.29 15.39
C GLU A 25 -2.93 4.66 14.02
N GLU A 26 -3.95 5.04 13.28
CA GLU A 26 -4.18 4.57 11.91
C GLU A 26 -3.11 5.09 10.94
N LEU A 27 -2.89 4.34 9.86
CA LEU A 27 -2.07 4.80 8.74
C LEU A 27 -2.90 5.78 7.91
N PHE A 28 -2.46 7.04 7.81
CA PHE A 28 -3.19 8.10 7.09
C PHE A 28 -2.65 8.38 5.69
N GLY A 29 -1.55 7.76 5.28
CA GLY A 29 -0.95 7.96 3.98
C GLY A 29 0.24 7.04 3.72
N LEU A 30 0.66 6.97 2.46
CA LEU A 30 1.74 6.09 2.00
C LEU A 30 3.06 6.83 1.72
N SER A 31 3.18 8.09 2.13
CA SER A 31 4.49 8.77 2.10
C SER A 31 5.43 8.14 3.13
N SER A 32 6.74 8.22 2.89
CA SER A 32 7.74 7.67 3.83
C SER A 32 7.53 8.22 5.24
N GLY A 33 7.31 9.53 5.40
CA GLY A 33 7.08 10.15 6.70
C GLY A 33 5.78 9.70 7.39
N ALA A 34 4.71 9.42 6.63
CA ALA A 34 3.48 8.88 7.19
C ALA A 34 3.69 7.44 7.70
N ILE A 35 4.39 6.61 6.92
CA ILE A 35 4.73 5.23 7.29
C ILE A 35 5.67 5.22 8.52
N ASP A 36 6.71 6.05 8.53
CA ASP A 36 7.68 6.15 9.63
C ASP A 36 6.99 6.55 10.94
N ARG A 37 6.13 7.58 10.90
CA ARG A 37 5.35 8.00 12.07
C ARG A 37 4.44 6.87 12.57
N TRP A 38 3.67 6.26 11.66
CA TRP A 38 2.76 5.18 11.99
C TRP A 38 3.49 4.01 12.65
N MET A 39 4.67 3.63 12.13
CA MET A 39 5.51 2.60 12.73
C MET A 39 5.97 2.97 14.15
N ILE A 40 6.46 4.19 14.35
CA ILE A 40 6.94 4.66 15.65
C ILE A 40 5.82 4.64 16.69
N VAL A 41 4.64 5.14 16.34
CA VAL A 41 3.49 5.21 17.26
C VAL A 41 2.99 3.81 17.60
N ASN A 42 2.97 2.89 16.63
CA ASN A 42 2.51 1.51 16.81
C ASN A 42 3.61 0.52 17.22
N ARG A 43 4.85 0.98 17.42
CA ARG A 43 6.01 0.16 17.79
C ARG A 43 6.27 -1.01 16.84
N LEU A 44 6.11 -0.77 15.54
CA LEU A 44 6.38 -1.76 14.50
C LEU A 44 7.86 -1.75 14.12
N GLU A 45 8.44 -2.93 13.97
CA GLU A 45 9.81 -3.06 13.48
C GLU A 45 9.89 -2.75 11.99
N VAL A 46 10.99 -2.09 11.60
CA VAL A 46 11.29 -1.76 10.19
C VAL A 46 11.35 -3.01 9.31
N ASP A 47 11.77 -4.13 9.88
CA ASP A 47 11.91 -5.39 9.19
C ASP A 47 10.66 -6.26 9.18
N SER A 48 9.57 -5.81 9.82
CA SER A 48 8.30 -6.53 9.81
C SER A 48 7.75 -6.67 8.39
N SER A 49 7.16 -7.82 8.10
CA SER A 49 6.59 -8.13 6.79
C SER A 49 5.56 -7.08 6.36
N LEU A 50 4.71 -6.63 7.30
CA LEU A 50 3.69 -5.61 7.04
C LEU A 50 4.31 -4.29 6.59
N VAL A 51 5.35 -3.80 7.28
CA VAL A 51 6.03 -2.55 6.93
C VAL A 51 6.71 -2.65 5.57
N LYS A 52 7.37 -3.78 5.28
CA LYS A 52 8.03 -4.03 3.99
C LYS A 52 7.03 -4.00 2.83
N LEU A 53 5.89 -4.67 2.99
CA LEU A 53 4.82 -4.70 1.98
C LEU A 53 4.23 -3.31 1.75
N ILE A 54 3.94 -2.55 2.82
CA ILE A 54 3.40 -1.18 2.71
C ILE A 54 4.38 -0.27 1.95
N ARG A 55 5.68 -0.32 2.28
CA ARG A 55 6.71 0.48 1.57
C ARG A 55 6.84 0.09 0.10
N GLN A 56 6.75 -1.20 -0.20
CA GLN A 56 6.81 -1.68 -1.57
C GLN A 56 5.61 -1.18 -2.39
N ALA A 57 4.40 -1.27 -1.84
CA ALA A 57 3.19 -0.77 -2.47
C ALA A 57 3.23 0.76 -2.66
N ALA A 58 3.71 1.50 -1.65
CA ALA A 58 3.93 2.94 -1.73
C ALA A 58 4.87 3.34 -2.88
N GLY A 59 5.99 2.63 -3.04
CA GLY A 59 6.94 2.86 -4.13
C GLY A 59 6.33 2.63 -5.51
N LYS A 60 5.57 1.55 -5.68
CA LYS A 60 4.88 1.26 -6.95
C LYS A 60 3.78 2.28 -7.26
N LEU A 61 3.02 2.71 -6.26
CA LEU A 61 2.01 3.77 -6.42
C LEU A 61 2.62 5.13 -6.75
N PHE A 62 3.77 5.46 -6.17
CA PHE A 62 4.52 6.66 -6.54
C PHE A 62 4.94 6.61 -8.01
N PHE A 63 5.43 5.46 -8.49
CA PHE A 63 5.79 5.30 -9.89
C PHE A 63 4.59 5.42 -10.84
N LEU A 64 3.44 4.82 -10.50
CA LEU A 64 2.17 4.97 -11.23
C LEU A 64 1.70 6.43 -11.29
N SER A 65 2.10 7.27 -10.33
CA SER A 65 1.78 8.71 -10.30
C SER A 65 2.55 9.53 -11.33
N ASN A 66 3.73 9.05 -11.73
CA ASN A 66 4.71 9.82 -12.52
C ASN A 66 4.73 9.42 -14.01
N LYS A 67 3.98 8.38 -14.41
CA LYS A 67 3.77 7.99 -15.80
C LYS A 67 2.44 8.59 -16.29
N SER A 68 2.40 9.20 -17.48
CA SER A 68 1.13 9.66 -18.05
C SER A 68 0.23 8.45 -18.32
N GLN A 69 -1.03 8.53 -17.86
CA GLN A 69 -2.05 7.49 -18.10
C GLN A 69 -2.58 7.50 -19.54
N GLU A 70 -2.14 8.47 -20.36
CA GLU A 70 -2.70 8.76 -21.68
C GLU A 70 -2.44 7.66 -22.73
N GLN A 71 -1.52 6.73 -22.45
CA GLN A 71 -1.50 5.41 -23.07
C GLN A 71 -1.29 4.39 -21.96
N VAL A 72 -2.29 3.56 -21.67
CA VAL A 72 -2.14 2.39 -20.79
C VAL A 72 -1.18 1.41 -21.48
N THR A 73 0.11 1.59 -21.19
CA THR A 73 1.19 0.70 -21.62
C THR A 73 1.12 -0.62 -20.86
N GLU A 74 1.72 -1.66 -21.41
CA GLU A 74 1.79 -2.97 -20.75
C GLU A 74 2.46 -2.86 -19.36
N ASP A 75 3.49 -2.01 -19.23
CA ASP A 75 4.14 -1.68 -17.96
C ASP A 75 3.15 -1.16 -16.90
N TYR A 76 2.19 -0.32 -17.30
CA TYR A 76 1.18 0.19 -16.38
C TYR A 76 0.28 -0.96 -15.88
N ARG A 77 -0.15 -1.87 -16.77
CA ARG A 77 -0.99 -3.01 -16.39
C ARG A 77 -0.26 -3.96 -15.45
N LEU A 78 1.00 -4.26 -15.74
CA LEU A 78 1.85 -5.10 -14.89
C LEU A 78 2.00 -4.50 -13.49
N LEU A 79 2.42 -3.24 -13.40
CA LEU A 79 2.55 -2.54 -12.11
C LEU A 79 1.24 -2.48 -11.33
N SER A 80 0.14 -2.27 -12.04
CA SER A 80 -1.20 -2.23 -11.47
C SER A 80 -1.59 -3.59 -10.85
N GLY A 81 -1.35 -4.68 -11.57
CA GLY A 81 -1.54 -6.04 -11.06
C GLY A 81 -0.68 -6.33 -9.83
N GLU A 82 0.59 -5.94 -9.87
CA GLU A 82 1.50 -6.10 -8.73
C GLU A 82 1.05 -5.33 -7.48
N VAL A 83 0.48 -4.12 -7.62
CA VAL A 83 -0.07 -3.37 -6.48
C VAL A 83 -1.30 -4.07 -5.92
N SER A 84 -2.14 -4.66 -6.77
CA SER A 84 -3.30 -5.45 -6.34
C SER A 84 -2.85 -6.64 -5.48
N GLU A 85 -1.86 -7.41 -5.95
CA GLU A 85 -1.31 -8.54 -5.21
C GLU A 85 -0.67 -8.12 -3.88
N LEU A 86 0.03 -6.98 -3.85
CA LEU A 86 0.59 -6.44 -2.62
C LEU A 86 -0.49 -6.03 -1.63
N THR A 87 -1.59 -5.43 -2.11
CA THR A 87 -2.73 -5.06 -1.27
C THR A 87 -3.31 -6.30 -0.59
N ASP A 88 -3.52 -7.38 -1.34
CA ASP A 88 -4.02 -8.64 -0.79
C ASP A 88 -3.08 -9.22 0.28
N GLN A 89 -1.76 -9.16 0.05
CA GLN A 89 -0.76 -9.61 1.02
C GLN A 89 -0.73 -8.74 2.28
N ILE A 90 -0.89 -7.42 2.14
CA ILE A 90 -0.97 -6.48 3.25
C ILE A 90 -2.17 -6.82 4.14
N VAL A 91 -3.34 -7.00 3.53
CA VAL A 91 -4.57 -7.33 4.28
C VAL A 91 -4.40 -8.64 5.05
N ARG A 92 -3.88 -9.69 4.40
CA ARG A 92 -3.62 -10.98 5.06
C ARG A 92 -2.64 -10.84 6.22
N THR A 93 -1.50 -10.18 6.00
CA THR A 93 -0.45 -10.02 7.01
C THR A 93 -0.93 -9.18 8.20
N ALA A 94 -1.75 -8.15 7.94
CA ALA A 94 -2.32 -7.31 8.98
C ALA A 94 -3.24 -8.10 9.93
N ILE A 95 -3.98 -9.09 9.38
CA ILE A 95 -4.85 -10.01 10.13
C ILE A 95 -4.03 -11.08 10.87
N GLU A 96 -3.00 -11.65 10.23
CA GLU A 96 -2.24 -12.80 10.75
C GLU A 96 -1.21 -12.47 11.84
N SER A 97 -0.81 -11.21 11.97
CA SER A 97 0.16 -10.79 13.01
C SER A 97 -0.48 -10.79 14.42
N HIS A 98 -0.64 -11.98 15.00
CA HIS A 98 -1.11 -12.25 16.38
C HIS A 98 -0.01 -11.98 17.42
#